data_AF-A0A1F9E9Q8-F1
#
_entry.id   AF-A0A1F9E9Q8-F1
#
_cell.length_a   1.000
_cell.length_b   1.000
_cell.length_c   1.000
_cell.angle_alpha   90.00
_cell.angle_beta   90.00
_cell.angle_gamma   90.00
#
_symmetry.space_group_name_H-M   'P 1'
#
loop_
_entity.id
_entity.type
_entity.pdbx_description
1 polymer ?
#
loop_
_entity_poly.entity_id
_entity_poly.type
_entity_poly.pdbx_seq_one_letter_code
_entity_poly.pdbx_strand_id
1 'polypeptide(L)' 'MSEKQLATKVDERVKKALEEVCRQRGLKMNRFIENAIVDKLEELEDIEDLKHLRKESFRSLSDVLSELKKHGKI' A
#
# COMPACT_ATOMS: atom_id res chain seq x y z
N MET A 1 -8.27 -12.06 -16.63
CA MET A 1 -7.50 -10.80 -16.54
C MET A 1 -6.39 -10.87 -17.57
N SER A 2 -6.21 -9.84 -18.40
CA SER A 2 -5.20 -9.84 -19.48
C SER A 2 -3.83 -9.44 -18.93
N GLU A 3 -2.81 -10.27 -19.13
CA GLU A 3 -1.43 -9.95 -18.75
C GLU A 3 -0.86 -8.90 -19.72
N LYS A 4 -0.24 -7.85 -19.17
CA LYS A 4 0.45 -6.81 -19.95
C LYS A 4 1.96 -6.92 -19.73
N GLN A 5 2.73 -6.70 -20.79
CA GLN A 5 4.19 -6.71 -20.71
C GLN A 5 4.71 -5.43 -20.06
N LEU A 6 5.58 -5.57 -19.06
CA LEU A 6 6.36 -4.49 -18.46
C LEU A 6 7.83 -4.65 -18.83
N ALA A 7 8.36 -3.73 -19.64
CA ALA A 7 9.78 -3.71 -20.01
C ALA A 7 10.49 -2.62 -19.20
N THR A 8 11.46 -3.00 -18.37
CA THR A 8 12.24 -2.06 -17.56
C THR A 8 13.68 -2.54 -17.38
N LYS A 9 14.57 -1.63 -16.99
CA LYS A 9 15.95 -1.93 -16.61
C LYS A 9 16.04 -1.99 -15.09
N VAL A 10 16.72 -3.02 -14.59
CA VAL A 10 17.01 -3.20 -13.16
C VAL A 10 18.51 -3.38 -12.97
N ASP A 11 18.99 -3.01 -11.78
CA ASP A 11 20.39 -3.22 -11.41
C ASP A 11 20.77 -4.72 -11.49
N GLU A 12 21.98 -4.99 -11.97
CA GLU A 12 22.46 -6.36 -12.19
C GLU A 12 22.47 -7.18 -10.88
N ARG A 13 22.83 -6.56 -9.75
CA ARG A 13 22.91 -7.24 -8.45
C ARG A 13 21.51 -7.60 -7.97
N VAL A 14 20.55 -6.71 -8.17
CA VAL A 14 19.13 -6.95 -7.84
C VAL A 14 18.58 -8.09 -8.69
N LYS A 15 18.86 -8.10 -9.99
CA LYS A 15 18.43 -9.19 -10.88
C LYS A 15 18.99 -10.54 -10.43
N LYS A 16 20.29 -10.62 -10.13
CA LYS A 16 20.93 -11.85 -9.63
C LYS A 16 20.32 -12.34 -8.31
N ALA A 17 20.09 -11.42 -7.37
CA ALA A 17 19.47 -11.75 -6.09
C ALA A 17 18.03 -12.26 -6.27
N LEU A 18 17.26 -11.63 -7.16
CA LEU A 18 15.90 -12.05 -7.50
C LEU A 18 15.88 -13.45 -8.09
N GLU A 19 16.75 -13.73 -9.08
CA GLU A 19 16.86 -15.05 -9.70
C GLU A 19 17.22 -16.14 -8.68
N GLU A 20 18.16 -15.87 -7.77
CA GLU A 20 18.56 -16.81 -6.72
C GLU A 20 17.40 -17.12 -5.78
N VAL A 21 16.72 -16.10 -5.26
CA VAL A 21 15.60 -16.26 -4.33
C VAL A 21 14.44 -16.99 -4.99
N CYS A 22 14.10 -16.64 -6.23
CA CYS A 22 13.05 -17.32 -6.98
C CYS A 22 13.39 -18.78 -7.24
N ARG A 23 14.64 -19.09 -7.59
CA ARG A 23 15.12 -20.46 -7.80
C ARG A 23 15.05 -21.29 -6.52
N GLN A 24 15.55 -20.78 -5.41
CA GLN A 24 15.57 -21.49 -4.12
C GLN A 24 14.16 -21.79 -3.59
N ARG A 25 13.20 -20.89 -3.86
CA ARG A 25 11.84 -20.99 -3.32
C ARG A 25 10.81 -21.53 -4.31
N GLY A 26 11.23 -21.88 -5.53
CA GLY A 26 10.31 -22.36 -6.57
C GLY A 26 9.30 -21.31 -7.04
N LEU A 27 9.65 -20.02 -6.98
CA LEU A 27 8.75 -18.92 -7.31
C LEU A 27 8.92 -18.47 -8.77
N LYS A 28 7.82 -18.09 -9.41
CA LYS A 28 7.87 -17.41 -10.71
C LYS A 28 8.27 -15.96 -10.51
N MET A 29 9.32 -15.52 -11.22
CA MET A 29 9.85 -14.16 -11.11
C MET A 29 8.80 -13.08 -11.41
N ASN A 30 7.94 -13.30 -12.41
CA ASN A 30 6.83 -12.39 -12.73
C ASN A 30 5.89 -12.20 -11.52
N ARG A 31 5.54 -13.29 -10.82
CA ARG A 31 4.63 -13.22 -9.67
C ARG A 31 5.29 -12.52 -8.48
N PHE A 32 6.59 -12.74 -8.28
CA PHE A 32 7.35 -12.04 -7.26
C PHE A 32 7.36 -10.52 -7.53
N ILE A 33 7.65 -10.13 -8.77
CA ILE A 33 7.69 -8.72 -9.18
C ILE A 33 6.31 -8.08 -9.05
N GLU A 34 5.26 -8.77 -9.51
CA GLU A 34 3.88 -8.29 -9.41
C GLU A 34 3.49 -8.03 -7.94
N ASN A 35 3.72 -9.00 -7.05
CA ASN A 35 3.45 -8.83 -5.63
C ASN A 35 4.23 -7.65 -5.05
N ALA A 36 5.54 -7.56 -5.32
CA ALA A 36 6.36 -6.46 -4.81
C ALA A 36 5.91 -5.08 -5.31
N ILE A 37 5.37 -5.00 -6.54
CA ILE A 37 4.78 -3.77 -7.07
C ILE A 37 3.47 -3.44 -6.35
N VAL A 38 2.59 -4.42 -6.15
CA VAL A 38 1.32 -4.24 -5.44
C VAL A 38 1.57 -3.77 -4.01
N ASP A 39 2.42 -4.48 -3.26
CA ASP A 39 2.80 -4.12 -1.89
C ASP A 39 3.30 -2.67 -1.84
N LYS A 40 4.13 -2.26 -2.82
CA LYS A 40 4.68 -0.90 -2.85
C LYS A 40 3.65 0.17 -3.21
N LEU A 41 2.66 -0.14 -4.05
CA LEU A 41 1.58 0.77 -4.38
C LEU A 41 0.66 0.99 -3.17
N GLU A 42 0.32 -0.09 -2.45
CA GLU A 42 -0.47 -0.02 -1.22
C GLU A 42 0.22 0.86 -0.16
N GLU A 43 1.52 0.66 0.07
CA GLU A 43 2.30 1.52 0.98
C GLU A 43 2.24 3.01 0.61
N LEU A 44 2.22 3.33 -0.69
CA LEU A 44 2.17 4.71 -1.16
C LEU A 44 0.76 5.31 -0.99
N GLU A 45 -0.28 4.51 -1.18
CA GLU A 45 -1.67 4.89 -0.95
C GLU A 45 -1.91 5.21 0.54
N ASP A 46 -1.45 4.34 1.44
CA ASP A 46 -1.53 4.55 2.90
C ASP A 46 -0.90 5.89 3.32
N ILE A 47 0.27 6.22 2.74
CA ILE A 47 0.96 7.49 3.02
C ILE A 47 0.12 8.70 2.56
N GLU A 48 -0.57 8.59 1.42
CA GLU A 48 -1.41 9.66 0.92
C GLU A 48 -2.67 9.82 1.76
N ASP A 49 -3.31 8.73 2.16
CA ASP A 49 -4.45 8.74 3.07
C ASP A 49 -4.11 9.40 4.42
N LEU A 50 -2.94 9.12 4.98
CA LEU A 50 -2.45 9.80 6.18
C LEU A 50 -2.31 11.32 5.99
N LYS A 51 -1.91 11.79 4.80
CA LYS A 51 -1.87 13.23 4.51
C LYS A 51 -3.27 13.82 4.41
N HIS A 52 -4.24 13.07 3.89
CA HIS A 52 -5.64 13.49 3.83
C HIS A 52 -6.26 13.59 5.22
N LEU A 53 -6.08 12.57 6.07
CA LEU A 53 -6.54 12.59 7.47
C LEU A 53 -5.97 13.76 8.26
N ARG A 54 -4.70 14.11 8.05
CA ARG A 54 -4.06 15.29 8.69
C ARG A 54 -4.66 16.63 8.27
N LYS A 55 -5.38 16.69 7.15
CA LYS A 55 -6.07 17.90 6.67
C LYS A 55 -7.52 17.99 7.18
N GLU A 56 -8.04 16.95 7.83
CA GLU A 56 -9.37 17.02 8.43
C GLU A 56 -9.41 18.06 9.56
N SER A 57 -10.56 18.72 9.69
CA SER A 57 -10.72 19.74 10.71
C SER A 57 -10.70 19.11 12.10
N PHE A 58 -9.87 19.67 12.99
CA PHE A 58 -9.89 19.27 14.39
C PHE A 58 -11.23 19.64 15.01
N ARG A 59 -11.85 18.67 15.70
CA ARG A 59 -13.06 18.88 16.50
C ARG A 59 -12.77 18.55 17.95
N SER A 60 -13.26 19.37 18.87
CA SER A 60 -13.10 19.08 20.30
C SER A 60 -13.98 17.89 20.71
N LEU A 61 -13.50 17.08 21.66
CA LEU A 61 -14.27 15.94 22.19
C LEU A 61 -15.61 16.41 22.79
N SER A 62 -15.65 17.58 23.42
CA SER A 62 -16.88 18.17 23.94
C SER A 62 -17.92 18.45 22.86
N ASP A 63 -17.49 18.96 21.69
CA ASP A 63 -18.41 19.24 20.58
C ASP A 63 -19.03 17.95 20.05
N VAL A 64 -18.20 16.92 19.85
CA VAL A 64 -18.63 15.60 19.38
C VAL A 64 -19.58 14.94 20.38
N LEU A 65 -19.27 14.98 21.68
CA LEU A 65 -20.14 14.43 22.73
C LEU A 65 -21.48 15.17 22.84
N SER A 66 -21.47 16.49 22.64
CA SER A 66 -22.71 17.28 22.65
C SER A 66 -23.63 16.91 21.47
N GLU A 67 -23.07 16.61 20.31
CA GLU A 67 -23.80 16.19 19.11
C GLU A 67 -24.35 14.76 19.27
N LEU A 68 -23.54 13.82 19.74
CA LEU A 68 -23.97 12.44 19.96
C LEU A 68 -25.08 12.30 21.02
N LYS A 69 -25.01 13.09 22.11
CA LYS A 69 -26.10 13.16 23.10
C LYS A 69 -27.41 13.69 22.51
N LYS A 70 -27.35 14.63 21.55
CA LYS A 70 -28.54 15.14 20.85
C LYS A 70 -29.18 14.09 19.93
N HIS A 71 -28.38 13.15 19.43
CA HIS A 71 -28.86 12.07 18.56
C HIS A 71 -29.22 10.77 19.30
N GLY A 72 -29.18 10.75 20.63
CA GLY A 72 -29.58 9.59 21.44
C GLY A 72 -28.72 8.34 21.25
N LYS A 73 -27.51 8.48 20.68
CA LYS A 73 -26.52 7.40 20.52
C LYS A 73 -25.41 7.55 21.55
N ILE A 74 -25.77 7.43 22.82
CA ILE A 74 -24.87 7.05 23.93
C ILE A 74 -25.70 6.19 24.88
#